data_AF-A0A954LFH4-F1
#
_entry.id   AF-A0A954LFH4-F1
#
_cell.length_a   1.000
_cell.length_b   1.000
_cell.length_c   1.000
_cell.angle_alpha   90.00
_cell.angle_beta   90.00
_cell.angle_gamma   90.00
#
_symmetry.space_group_name_H-M   'P 1'
#
loop_
_entity.id
_entity.type
_entity.pdbx_description
1 polymer ?
#
loop_
_entity_poly.entity_id
_entity_poly.type
_entity_poly.pdbx_seq_one_letter_code
_entity_poly.pdbx_strand_id
1 'polypeptide(L)'
;PYGENTKPVEEFGYEEFPDSGPTGHDSYCWMNAAYVMGTNLTRAFAETNWCTAIRGMENGGRVDGLPVHNFISDDGEIDSKCPTEIGITDRREAELSKEGFLSLCHYKNTDYSVFFGAQTCQRPKTYSDPDATANAAISARLPYIMAASRIAHFLKCIARDKIGSFMERSDMETFLRSWIADYVLADSNPSPEMKARYPLAEAKITVEEIPGQPGAYNAVAMLRPWLQLEELTTSLRMVAKLPQKA
;
A
#
# COMPACT_ATOMS: atom_id res chain seq x y z
N PRO A 1 26.95 -6.16 9.57
CA PRO A 1 27.90 -6.28 10.69
C PRO A 1 29.21 -5.65 10.28
N TYR A 2 30.00 -5.20 11.24
CA TYR A 2 31.37 -4.77 11.01
C TYR A 2 32.31 -5.98 10.95
N GLY A 3 33.26 -5.92 10.02
CA GLY A 3 34.24 -6.97 9.79
C GLY A 3 35.04 -6.73 8.52
N GLU A 4 36.23 -7.31 8.42
CA GLU A 4 37.16 -7.10 7.30
C GLU A 4 36.54 -7.47 5.95
N ASN A 5 35.78 -8.58 5.93
CA ASN A 5 35.12 -9.09 4.72
C ASN A 5 33.75 -8.44 4.43
N THR A 6 33.25 -7.59 5.34
CA THR A 6 31.92 -6.98 5.22
C THR A 6 32.02 -5.45 5.21
N LYS A 7 31.96 -4.82 6.38
CA LYS A 7 32.12 -3.37 6.55
C LYS A 7 33.27 -3.11 7.52
N PRO A 8 34.50 -2.84 7.03
CA PRO A 8 35.64 -2.62 7.91
C PRO A 8 35.51 -1.32 8.70
N VAL A 9 36.10 -1.30 9.89
CA VAL A 9 36.30 -0.10 10.72
C VAL A 9 37.71 0.44 10.43
N GLU A 10 37.87 1.76 10.29
CA GLU A 10 39.16 2.35 9.91
C GLU A 10 40.15 2.41 11.09
N GLU A 11 39.65 2.54 12.31
CA GLU A 11 40.45 2.82 13.50
C GLU A 11 41.20 1.59 14.05
N PHE A 12 40.59 0.41 13.99
CA PHE A 12 41.18 -0.84 14.48
C PHE A 12 40.53 -2.07 13.82
N GLY A 13 41.26 -3.19 13.82
CA GLY A 13 40.73 -4.47 13.34
C GLY A 13 39.61 -4.98 14.25
N TYR A 14 38.37 -4.75 13.84
CA TYR A 14 37.17 -5.12 14.58
C TYR A 14 36.34 -6.13 13.78
N GLU A 15 36.05 -7.26 14.41
CA GLU A 15 35.11 -8.26 13.91
C GLU A 15 33.91 -8.31 14.87
N GLU A 16 32.72 -7.95 14.36
CA GLU A 16 31.49 -7.96 15.15
C GLU A 16 31.02 -9.39 15.43
N PHE A 17 31.20 -10.29 14.44
CA PHE A 17 30.76 -11.69 14.49
C PHE A 17 31.91 -12.63 14.13
N PRO A 18 31.89 -13.90 14.60
CA PRO A 18 32.87 -14.89 14.20
C PRO A 18 32.74 -15.25 12.71
N ASP A 19 33.86 -15.61 12.07
CA ASP A 19 33.94 -15.97 10.64
C ASP A 19 33.15 -17.23 10.25
N SER A 20 32.79 -18.06 11.24
CA SER A 20 32.10 -19.34 11.01
C SER A 20 30.99 -19.57 12.02
N GLY A 21 29.92 -20.21 11.54
CA GLY A 21 28.75 -20.58 12.33
C GLY A 21 27.70 -19.47 12.41
N PRO A 22 26.45 -19.84 12.75
CA PRO A 22 25.35 -18.89 12.80
C PRO A 22 25.48 -17.94 13.99
N THR A 23 25.44 -16.64 13.73
CA THR A 23 25.29 -15.63 14.78
C THR A 23 23.85 -15.57 15.28
N GLY A 24 23.69 -15.47 16.61
CA GLY A 24 22.39 -15.27 17.27
C GLY A 24 21.60 -14.10 16.66
N HIS A 25 20.30 -14.28 16.50
CA HIS A 25 19.42 -13.29 15.87
C HIS A 25 19.45 -11.94 16.59
N ASP A 26 19.49 -11.95 17.92
CA ASP A 26 19.44 -10.74 18.76
C ASP A 26 20.73 -9.91 18.72
N SER A 27 21.80 -10.45 18.13
CA SER A 27 23.07 -9.72 17.97
C SER A 27 23.07 -8.77 16.78
N TYR A 28 22.06 -8.87 15.88
CA TYR A 28 21.94 -7.96 14.74
C TYR A 28 21.24 -6.66 15.13
N CYS A 29 21.68 -5.55 14.53
CA CYS A 29 21.01 -4.26 14.66
C CYS A 29 19.75 -4.21 13.79
N TRP A 30 18.63 -4.68 14.32
CA TRP A 30 17.33 -4.66 13.64
C TRP A 30 16.74 -3.25 13.58
N MET A 31 16.02 -2.97 12.49
CA MET A 31 15.27 -1.73 12.32
C MET A 31 13.77 -2.01 12.23
N ASN A 32 12.96 -1.07 12.72
CA ASN A 32 11.52 -1.20 12.63
C ASN A 32 11.03 -1.08 11.17
N ALA A 33 10.30 -2.09 10.70
CA ALA A 33 9.73 -2.13 9.35
C ALA A 33 8.76 -0.97 9.04
N ALA A 34 8.22 -0.28 10.05
CA ALA A 34 7.41 0.92 9.86
C ALA A 34 8.16 2.04 9.13
N TYR A 35 9.47 2.19 9.36
CA TYR A 35 10.28 3.17 8.61
C TYR A 35 10.35 2.84 7.12
N VAL A 36 10.42 1.55 6.80
CA VAL A 36 10.44 1.03 5.43
C VAL A 36 9.09 1.26 4.73
N MET A 37 7.98 1.07 5.43
CA MET A 37 6.67 1.46 4.88
C MET A 37 6.57 2.99 4.70
N GLY A 38 7.15 3.77 5.62
CA GLY A 38 7.26 5.23 5.53
C GLY A 38 8.01 5.69 4.27
N THR A 39 9.09 5.02 3.89
CA THR A 39 9.80 5.31 2.64
C THR A 39 8.95 5.00 1.42
N ASN A 40 8.18 3.89 1.43
CA ASN A 40 7.27 3.55 0.32
C ASN A 40 6.15 4.60 0.16
N LEU A 41 5.54 5.05 1.27
CA LEU A 41 4.56 6.13 1.26
C LEU A 41 5.14 7.43 0.70
N THR A 42 6.35 7.79 1.13
CA THR A 42 7.03 9.02 0.69
C THR A 42 7.37 8.95 -0.80
N ARG A 43 7.88 7.80 -1.26
CA ARG A 43 8.19 7.55 -2.67
C ARG A 43 6.94 7.63 -3.54
N ALA A 44 5.87 6.95 -3.16
CA ALA A 44 4.59 6.99 -3.88
C ALA A 44 4.06 8.43 -4.00
N PHE A 45 4.12 9.20 -2.90
CA PHE A 45 3.74 10.59 -2.91
C PHE A 45 4.62 11.45 -3.82
N ALA A 46 5.94 11.26 -3.80
CA ALA A 46 6.86 12.02 -4.65
C ALA A 46 6.64 11.75 -6.15
N GLU A 47 6.32 10.49 -6.52
CA GLU A 47 6.13 10.09 -7.91
C GLU A 47 4.74 10.45 -8.47
N THR A 48 3.70 10.39 -7.63
CA THR A 48 2.30 10.43 -8.09
C THR A 48 1.42 11.46 -7.37
N ASN A 49 1.91 12.10 -6.31
CA ASN A 49 1.14 12.93 -5.36
C ASN A 49 0.09 12.16 -4.53
N TRP A 50 0.11 10.82 -4.61
CA TRP A 50 -0.80 9.94 -3.90
C TRP A 50 -0.04 8.82 -3.20
N CYS A 51 -0.55 8.37 -2.05
CA CYS A 51 0.04 7.26 -1.30
C CYS A 51 -0.73 5.95 -1.54
N THR A 52 -1.04 5.64 -2.80
CA THR A 52 -1.85 4.48 -3.21
C THR A 52 -0.99 3.32 -3.74
N ALA A 53 0.16 3.62 -4.35
CA ALA A 53 1.12 2.67 -4.91
C ALA A 53 2.19 2.28 -3.87
N ILE A 54 1.77 1.57 -2.82
CA ILE A 54 2.61 1.20 -1.66
C ILE A 54 2.67 -0.30 -1.38
N ARG A 55 2.11 -1.12 -2.27
CA ARG A 55 2.01 -2.58 -2.09
C ARG A 55 2.13 -3.32 -3.41
N GLY A 56 2.45 -4.61 -3.31
CA GLY A 56 2.71 -5.47 -4.46
C GLY A 56 4.11 -5.24 -5.02
N MET A 57 4.64 -6.27 -5.68
CA MET A 57 6.01 -6.27 -6.21
C MET A 57 6.24 -5.16 -7.24
N GLU A 58 5.28 -4.94 -8.13
CA GLU A 58 5.40 -3.97 -9.23
C GLU A 58 4.68 -2.64 -8.94
N ASN A 59 3.84 -2.59 -7.90
CA ASN A 59 3.00 -1.43 -7.58
C ASN A 59 3.49 -0.69 -6.31
N GLY A 60 4.81 -0.66 -6.13
CA GLY A 60 5.48 0.18 -5.15
C GLY A 60 5.61 -0.38 -3.72
N GLY A 61 5.31 -1.66 -3.51
CA GLY A 61 5.55 -2.35 -2.25
C GLY A 61 6.97 -2.89 -2.08
N ARG A 62 7.78 -2.89 -3.14
CA ARG A 62 9.16 -3.39 -3.15
C ARG A 62 10.12 -2.46 -2.42
N VAL A 63 11.03 -3.06 -1.67
CA VAL A 63 12.06 -2.42 -0.86
C VAL A 63 13.39 -3.05 -1.25
N ASP A 64 14.25 -2.25 -1.89
CA ASP A 64 15.54 -2.68 -2.43
C ASP A 64 16.70 -2.33 -1.50
N GLY A 65 17.85 -2.98 -1.73
CA GLY A 65 19.11 -2.64 -1.05
C GLY A 65 19.12 -2.99 0.43
N LEU A 66 18.40 -4.05 0.82
CA LEU A 66 18.44 -4.54 2.19
C LEU A 66 19.81 -5.15 2.50
N PRO A 67 20.36 -4.93 3.71
CA PRO A 67 21.64 -5.51 4.09
C PRO A 67 21.57 -7.04 4.06
N VAL A 68 22.46 -7.67 3.28
CA VAL A 68 22.64 -9.12 3.25
C VAL A 68 23.96 -9.46 3.93
N HIS A 69 23.92 -10.34 4.91
CA HIS A 69 25.12 -10.85 5.59
C HIS A 69 25.33 -12.30 5.22
N ASN A 70 26.40 -12.58 4.48
CA ASN A 70 26.78 -13.94 4.08
C ASN A 70 27.76 -14.52 5.09
N PHE A 71 27.58 -15.78 5.48
CA PHE A 71 28.45 -16.50 6.41
C PHE A 71 28.63 -17.95 5.95
N ILE A 72 29.68 -18.59 6.45
CA ILE A 72 29.91 -20.02 6.19
C ILE A 72 29.11 -20.82 7.21
N SER A 73 28.19 -21.65 6.72
CA SER A 73 27.37 -22.53 7.54
C SER A 73 28.21 -23.68 8.12
N ASP A 74 27.64 -24.42 9.08
CA ASP A 74 28.30 -25.58 9.69
C ASP A 74 28.63 -26.69 8.66
N ASP A 75 27.90 -26.72 7.54
CA ASP A 75 28.10 -27.65 6.42
C ASP A 75 29.16 -27.16 5.42
N GLY A 76 29.75 -25.98 5.65
CA GLY A 76 30.77 -25.36 4.78
C GLY A 76 30.23 -24.64 3.55
N GLU A 77 28.90 -24.54 3.42
CA GLU A 77 28.25 -23.78 2.35
C GLU A 77 28.12 -22.29 2.72
N ILE A 78 28.09 -21.42 1.71
CA ILE A 78 27.78 -20.00 1.93
C ILE A 78 26.26 -19.88 2.11
N ASP A 79 25.85 -19.44 3.29
CA ASP A 79 24.47 -19.10 3.61
C ASP A 79 24.33 -17.59 3.86
N SER A 80 23.12 -17.07 3.68
CA SER A 80 22.81 -15.65 3.82
C SER A 80 21.80 -15.44 4.93
N LYS A 81 22.10 -14.54 5.87
CA LYS A 81 21.12 -14.10 6.86
C LYS A 81 19.99 -13.35 6.16
N CYS A 82 18.75 -13.79 6.42
CA CYS A 82 17.56 -13.10 5.94
C CYS A 82 17.54 -11.65 6.46
N PRO A 83 17.36 -10.64 5.60
CA PRO A 83 17.26 -9.23 6.00
C PRO A 83 15.99 -8.89 6.78
N THR A 84 15.00 -9.79 6.76
CA THR A 84 13.85 -9.77 7.68
C THR A 84 14.02 -10.88 8.71
N GLU A 85 13.43 -10.74 9.88
CA GLU A 85 13.68 -11.65 11.01
C GLU A 85 13.37 -13.11 10.68
N ILE A 86 12.38 -13.33 9.80
CA ILE A 86 12.00 -14.64 9.29
C ILE A 86 11.49 -14.55 7.85
N GLY A 87 11.78 -15.58 7.05
CA GLY A 87 11.16 -15.75 5.74
C GLY A 87 9.67 -16.08 5.88
N ILE A 88 8.80 -15.17 5.42
CA ILE A 88 7.35 -15.35 5.43
C ILE A 88 6.92 -15.96 4.10
N THR A 89 6.21 -17.08 4.15
CA THR A 89 5.62 -17.72 2.95
C THR A 89 4.30 -17.04 2.56
N ASP A 90 3.90 -17.13 1.29
CA ASP A 90 2.66 -16.53 0.78
C ASP A 90 1.42 -16.90 1.60
N ARG A 91 1.33 -18.15 2.08
CA ARG A 91 0.23 -18.58 2.95
C ARG A 91 0.22 -17.82 4.28
N ARG A 92 1.39 -17.61 4.89
CA ARG A 92 1.53 -16.89 6.15
C ARG A 92 1.32 -15.40 5.98
N GLU A 93 1.79 -14.82 4.87
CA GLU A 93 1.48 -13.44 4.48
C GLU A 93 -0.04 -13.25 4.42
N ALA A 94 -0.75 -14.14 3.71
CA ALA A 94 -2.20 -14.03 3.58
C ALA A 94 -2.95 -14.19 4.92
N GLU A 95 -2.46 -15.07 5.81
CA GLU A 95 -2.99 -15.22 7.17
C GLU A 95 -2.76 -13.94 8.02
N LEU A 96 -1.56 -13.37 7.98
CA LEU A 96 -1.21 -12.14 8.70
C LEU A 96 -1.97 -10.93 8.17
N SER A 97 -2.08 -10.80 6.85
CA SER A 97 -2.86 -9.76 6.18
C SER A 97 -4.33 -9.82 6.61
N LYS A 98 -4.94 -11.02 6.73
CA LYS A 98 -6.32 -11.18 7.23
C LYS A 98 -6.51 -10.70 8.67
N GLU A 99 -5.47 -10.79 9.49
CA GLU A 99 -5.45 -10.28 10.87
C GLU A 99 -5.03 -8.80 10.97
N GLY A 100 -4.84 -8.11 9.84
CA GLY A 100 -4.56 -6.68 9.80
C GLY A 100 -3.10 -6.31 10.02
N PHE A 101 -2.16 -7.23 9.77
CA PHE A 101 -0.73 -6.97 9.79
C PHE A 101 -0.18 -6.59 8.41
N LEU A 102 0.93 -5.86 8.42
CA LEU A 102 1.72 -5.51 7.24
C LEU A 102 3.03 -6.29 7.26
N SER A 103 3.05 -7.45 6.61
CA SER A 103 4.24 -8.31 6.55
C SER A 103 5.19 -7.89 5.42
N LEU A 104 6.45 -7.62 5.78
CA LEU A 104 7.54 -7.43 4.83
C LEU A 104 8.10 -8.81 4.45
N CYS A 105 7.82 -9.26 3.23
CA CYS A 105 8.18 -10.60 2.78
C CYS A 105 9.47 -10.56 1.97
N HIS A 106 10.50 -11.24 2.47
CA HIS A 106 11.79 -11.32 1.81
C HIS A 106 11.81 -12.34 0.66
N TYR A 107 12.37 -11.93 -0.48
CA TYR A 107 12.61 -12.84 -1.60
C TYR A 107 13.93 -13.56 -1.42
N LYS A 108 13.85 -14.89 -1.32
CA LYS A 108 15.03 -15.74 -1.10
C LYS A 108 16.12 -15.49 -2.15
N ASN A 109 17.37 -15.39 -1.71
CA ASN A 109 18.55 -15.16 -2.53
C ASN A 109 18.55 -13.82 -3.29
N THR A 110 17.83 -12.83 -2.77
CA THR A 110 17.85 -11.47 -3.32
C THR A 110 18.16 -10.48 -2.20
N ASP A 111 18.31 -9.21 -2.53
CA ASP A 111 18.53 -8.11 -1.59
C ASP A 111 17.26 -7.26 -1.38
N TYR A 112 16.09 -7.76 -1.79
CA TYR A 112 14.84 -7.03 -1.67
C TYR A 112 13.76 -7.78 -0.90
N SER A 113 12.80 -7.01 -0.39
CA SER A 113 11.58 -7.52 0.24
C SER A 113 10.37 -6.75 -0.28
N VAL A 114 9.18 -7.31 -0.11
CA VAL A 114 7.94 -6.74 -0.66
C VAL A 114 6.83 -6.74 0.38
N PHE A 115 6.11 -5.63 0.49
CA PHE A 115 4.79 -5.59 1.11
C PHE A 115 3.74 -6.02 0.09
N PHE A 116 3.23 -7.25 0.17
CA PHE A 116 2.18 -7.71 -0.75
C PHE A 116 0.81 -7.15 -0.39
N GLY A 117 0.47 -7.17 0.91
CA GLY A 117 -0.71 -6.54 1.47
C GLY A 117 -0.49 -5.10 1.94
N ALA A 118 -1.61 -4.37 2.13
CA ALA A 118 -1.63 -3.11 2.87
C ALA A 118 -2.93 -2.99 3.68
N GLN A 119 -3.20 -3.98 4.53
CA GLN A 119 -4.38 -4.02 5.39
C GLN A 119 -4.20 -3.12 6.61
N THR A 120 -5.29 -2.55 7.12
CA THR A 120 -5.27 -1.89 8.43
C THR A 120 -5.64 -2.88 9.54
N CYS A 121 -5.48 -2.48 10.79
CA CYS A 121 -5.93 -3.25 11.95
C CYS A 121 -7.47 -3.34 12.05
N GLN A 122 -8.23 -2.62 11.21
CA GLN A 122 -9.69 -2.69 11.22
C GLN A 122 -10.17 -4.00 10.59
N ARG A 123 -10.87 -4.83 11.38
CA ARG A 123 -11.60 -5.98 10.84
C ARG A 123 -12.87 -5.52 10.11
N PRO A 124 -12.99 -5.74 8.78
CA PRO A 124 -14.17 -5.32 8.03
C PRO A 124 -15.40 -6.14 8.44
N LYS A 125 -16.54 -5.47 8.58
CA LYS A 125 -17.82 -6.12 8.91
C LYS A 125 -18.41 -6.80 7.67
N THR A 126 -19.01 -7.97 7.85
CA THR A 126 -19.82 -8.64 6.83
C THR A 126 -21.27 -8.23 7.00
N TYR A 127 -21.91 -7.91 5.88
CA TYR A 127 -23.33 -7.54 5.82
C TYR A 127 -24.09 -8.56 4.98
N SER A 128 -25.43 -8.52 5.06
CA SER A 128 -26.30 -9.31 4.18
C SER A 128 -26.22 -8.83 2.72
N ASP A 129 -26.00 -7.53 2.53
CA ASP A 129 -25.79 -6.93 1.22
C ASP A 129 -24.32 -7.09 0.77
N PRO A 130 -24.07 -7.73 -0.38
CA PRO A 130 -22.73 -7.86 -0.95
C PRO A 130 -22.03 -6.51 -1.17
N ASP A 131 -22.77 -5.47 -1.57
CA ASP A 131 -22.18 -4.15 -1.86
C ASP A 131 -21.71 -3.46 -0.58
N ALA A 132 -22.53 -3.52 0.49
CA ALA A 132 -22.13 -3.06 1.82
C ALA A 132 -20.89 -3.81 2.35
N THR A 133 -20.79 -5.11 2.09
CA THR A 133 -19.61 -5.92 2.46
C THR A 133 -18.37 -5.50 1.67
N ALA A 134 -18.50 -5.26 0.36
CA ALA A 134 -17.41 -4.77 -0.48
C ALA A 134 -16.91 -3.40 -0.01
N ASN A 135 -17.83 -2.49 0.31
CA ASN A 135 -17.50 -1.15 0.81
C ASN A 135 -16.76 -1.20 2.15
N ALA A 136 -17.17 -2.09 3.05
CA ALA A 136 -16.48 -2.29 4.33
C ALA A 136 -15.06 -2.85 4.14
N ALA A 137 -14.86 -3.77 3.19
CA ALA A 137 -13.55 -4.33 2.89
C ALA A 137 -12.59 -3.31 2.25
N ILE A 138 -13.08 -2.48 1.31
CA ILE A 138 -12.29 -1.39 0.71
C ILE A 138 -11.89 -0.36 1.77
N SER A 139 -12.82 -0.02 2.67
CA SER A 139 -12.58 0.98 3.72
C SER A 139 -11.57 0.52 4.78
N ALA A 140 -11.25 -0.77 4.87
CA ALA A 140 -10.27 -1.33 5.81
C ALA A 140 -8.84 -1.43 5.22
N ARG A 141 -8.62 -0.98 3.98
CA ARG A 141 -7.32 -1.06 3.30
C ARG A 141 -6.62 0.29 3.33
N LEU A 142 -5.34 0.27 3.70
CA LEU A 142 -4.52 1.46 3.87
C LEU A 142 -4.42 2.32 2.57
N PRO A 143 -4.18 1.76 1.37
CA PRO A 143 -4.06 2.56 0.15
C PRO A 143 -5.30 3.42 -0.12
N TYR A 144 -6.49 2.87 0.14
CA TYR A 144 -7.75 3.56 -0.09
C TYR A 144 -8.06 4.60 1.00
N ILE A 145 -7.72 4.30 2.26
CA ILE A 145 -7.76 5.29 3.34
C ILE A 145 -6.84 6.47 3.04
N MET A 146 -5.63 6.22 2.53
CA MET A 146 -4.70 7.29 2.18
C MET A 146 -5.23 8.17 1.04
N ALA A 147 -5.85 7.58 0.02
CA ALA A 147 -6.51 8.34 -1.06
C ALA A 147 -7.67 9.19 -0.52
N ALA A 148 -8.57 8.60 0.28
CA ALA A 148 -9.71 9.30 0.87
C ALA A 148 -9.24 10.45 1.80
N SER A 149 -8.21 10.20 2.62
CA SER A 149 -7.63 11.21 3.53
C SER A 149 -7.05 12.39 2.77
N ARG A 150 -6.37 12.14 1.64
CA ARG A 150 -5.83 13.21 0.80
C ARG A 150 -6.93 14.07 0.17
N ILE A 151 -8.02 13.45 -0.28
CA ILE A 151 -9.21 14.16 -0.80
C ILE A 151 -9.85 14.98 0.30
N ALA A 152 -9.99 14.43 1.51
CA ALA A 152 -10.50 15.16 2.67
C ALA A 152 -9.64 16.39 3.00
N HIS A 153 -8.31 16.29 2.92
CA HIS A 153 -7.41 17.44 3.09
C HIS A 153 -7.66 18.52 2.03
N PHE A 154 -7.80 18.14 0.75
CA PHE A 154 -8.12 19.09 -0.30
C PHE A 154 -9.47 19.78 -0.09
N LEU A 155 -10.52 19.00 0.21
CA LEU A 155 -11.85 19.55 0.49
C LEU A 155 -11.82 20.53 1.66
N LYS A 156 -11.03 20.25 2.72
CA LYS A 156 -10.89 21.16 3.86
C LYS A 156 -10.23 22.49 3.47
N CYS A 157 -9.16 22.46 2.67
CA CYS A 157 -8.50 23.67 2.20
C CYS A 157 -9.40 24.46 1.25
N ILE A 158 -10.03 23.79 0.28
CA ILE A 158 -10.98 24.39 -0.67
C ILE A 158 -12.12 25.07 0.08
N ALA A 159 -12.75 24.36 1.00
CA ALA A 159 -13.87 24.91 1.78
C ALA A 159 -13.44 26.16 2.54
N ARG A 160 -12.27 26.13 3.20
CA ARG A 160 -11.72 27.28 3.92
C ARG A 160 -11.54 28.49 3.01
N ASP A 161 -10.96 28.29 1.83
CA ASP A 161 -10.64 29.37 0.90
C ASP A 161 -11.89 29.94 0.20
N LYS A 162 -13.00 29.19 0.18
CA LYS A 162 -14.30 29.62 -0.38
C LYS A 162 -15.24 30.27 0.64
N ILE A 163 -14.95 30.21 1.93
CA ILE A 163 -15.75 30.89 2.97
C ILE A 163 -15.81 32.39 2.67
N GLY A 164 -17.02 32.94 2.61
CA GLY A 164 -17.28 34.36 2.32
C GLY A 164 -17.50 34.70 0.85
N SER A 165 -17.35 33.73 -0.06
CA SER A 165 -17.75 33.89 -1.46
C SER A 165 -19.27 33.79 -1.64
N PHE A 166 -19.81 34.44 -2.67
CA PHE A 166 -21.22 34.33 -3.07
C PHE A 166 -21.43 33.05 -3.87
N MET A 167 -21.48 31.91 -3.19
CA MET A 167 -21.75 30.61 -3.80
C MET A 167 -22.99 29.98 -3.18
N GLU A 168 -23.99 29.70 -4.00
CA GLU A 168 -25.16 28.93 -3.60
C GLU A 168 -24.87 27.42 -3.64
N ARG A 169 -25.82 26.60 -3.18
CA ARG A 169 -25.72 25.13 -3.17
C ARG A 169 -25.30 24.55 -4.52
N SER A 170 -25.95 25.00 -5.61
CA SER A 170 -25.69 24.54 -6.97
C SER A 170 -24.32 24.96 -7.49
N ASP A 171 -23.83 26.13 -7.08
CA ASP A 171 -22.52 26.63 -7.48
C ASP A 171 -21.42 25.80 -6.80
N MET A 172 -21.60 25.52 -5.50
CA MET A 172 -20.71 24.64 -4.74
C MET A 172 -20.66 23.23 -5.31
N GLU A 173 -21.82 22.65 -5.65
CA GLU A 173 -21.90 21.33 -6.26
C GLU A 173 -21.19 21.28 -7.62
N THR A 174 -21.43 22.27 -8.47
CA THR A 174 -20.80 22.37 -9.80
C THR A 174 -19.29 22.55 -9.69
N PHE A 175 -18.84 23.40 -8.77
CA PHE A 175 -17.42 23.63 -8.51
C PHE A 175 -16.72 22.36 -8.04
N LEU A 176 -17.26 21.69 -7.01
CA LEU A 176 -16.66 20.47 -6.45
C LEU A 176 -16.68 19.32 -7.46
N ARG A 177 -17.75 19.20 -8.26
CA ARG A 177 -17.83 18.22 -9.35
C ARG A 177 -16.76 18.45 -10.41
N SER A 178 -16.54 19.71 -10.82
CA SER A 178 -15.48 20.04 -11.77
C SER A 178 -14.09 19.76 -11.20
N TRP A 179 -13.87 20.11 -9.93
CA TRP A 179 -12.59 19.90 -9.26
C TRP A 179 -12.23 18.41 -9.11
N ILE A 180 -13.18 17.56 -8.70
CA ILE A 180 -12.88 16.14 -8.50
C ILE A 180 -12.66 15.40 -9.83
N ALA A 181 -13.24 15.91 -10.93
CA ALA A 181 -13.06 15.33 -12.26
C ALA A 181 -11.60 15.34 -12.74
N ASP A 182 -10.78 16.29 -12.26
CA ASP A 182 -9.34 16.34 -12.56
C ASP A 182 -8.56 15.13 -12.01
N TYR A 183 -9.16 14.35 -11.11
CA TYR A 183 -8.56 13.15 -10.52
C TYR A 183 -9.19 11.83 -11.00
N VAL A 184 -10.11 11.91 -11.97
CA VAL A 184 -10.80 10.76 -12.57
C VAL A 184 -10.35 10.59 -14.02
N LEU A 185 -10.04 9.37 -14.43
CA LEU A 185 -9.71 9.08 -15.83
C LEU A 185 -10.96 8.71 -16.63
N ALA A 186 -11.11 9.32 -17.80
CA ALA A 186 -12.16 8.96 -18.76
C ALA A 186 -11.86 7.67 -19.53
N ASP A 187 -10.59 7.25 -19.58
CA ASP A 187 -10.19 6.01 -20.24
C ASP A 187 -10.62 4.79 -19.41
N SER A 188 -11.14 3.79 -20.12
CA SER A 188 -11.60 2.52 -19.57
C SER A 188 -10.46 1.56 -19.21
N ASN A 189 -9.28 1.69 -19.83
CA ASN A 189 -8.15 0.82 -19.53
C ASN A 189 -6.80 1.58 -19.43
N PRO A 190 -6.66 2.46 -18.43
CA PRO A 190 -5.44 3.23 -18.26
C PRO A 190 -4.27 2.35 -17.80
N SER A 191 -3.05 2.78 -18.13
CA SER A 191 -1.82 2.13 -17.68
C SER A 191 -1.69 2.19 -16.14
N PRO A 192 -0.90 1.30 -15.52
CA PRO A 192 -0.67 1.31 -14.08
C PRO A 192 -0.15 2.67 -13.57
N GLU A 193 0.73 3.32 -14.31
CA GLU A 193 1.29 4.63 -13.97
C GLU A 193 0.20 5.71 -13.95
N MET A 194 -0.71 5.67 -14.93
CA MET A 194 -1.85 6.58 -14.98
C MET A 194 -2.84 6.32 -13.84
N LYS A 195 -3.13 5.05 -13.53
CA LYS A 195 -3.97 4.68 -12.36
C LYS A 195 -3.37 5.14 -11.04
N ALA A 196 -2.05 5.18 -10.92
CA ALA A 196 -1.39 5.68 -9.71
C ALA A 196 -1.45 7.21 -9.60
N ARG A 197 -1.34 7.95 -10.71
CA ARG A 197 -1.47 9.43 -10.75
C ARG A 197 -2.92 9.91 -10.60
N TYR A 198 -3.88 9.13 -11.08
CA TYR A 198 -5.32 9.41 -11.02
C TYR A 198 -6.01 8.26 -10.28
N PRO A 199 -6.10 8.34 -8.94
CA PRO A 199 -6.44 7.18 -8.11
C PRO A 199 -7.93 6.78 -8.19
N LEU A 200 -8.78 7.61 -8.78
CA LEU A 200 -10.22 7.40 -8.87
C LEU A 200 -10.61 6.90 -10.26
N ALA A 201 -11.40 5.82 -10.27
CA ALA A 201 -12.08 5.35 -11.47
C ALA A 201 -13.38 6.15 -11.70
N GLU A 202 -14.11 6.45 -10.62
CA GLU A 202 -15.32 7.29 -10.66
C GLU A 202 -15.41 8.14 -9.39
N ALA A 203 -16.05 9.30 -9.50
CA ALA A 203 -16.33 10.17 -8.37
C ALA A 203 -17.65 10.90 -8.55
N LYS A 204 -18.38 11.09 -7.46
CA LYS A 204 -19.60 11.89 -7.41
C LYS A 204 -19.61 12.70 -6.12
N ILE A 205 -19.90 14.00 -6.22
CA ILE A 205 -20.08 14.87 -5.06
C ILE A 205 -21.46 15.50 -5.14
N THR A 206 -22.24 15.39 -4.07
CA THR A 206 -23.54 16.05 -3.92
C THR A 206 -23.48 17.04 -2.77
N VAL A 207 -24.15 18.19 -2.90
CA VAL A 207 -24.17 19.23 -1.88
C VAL A 207 -25.61 19.50 -1.45
N GLU A 208 -25.84 19.43 -0.14
CA GLU A 208 -27.13 19.64 0.50
C GLU A 208 -27.07 20.87 1.42
N GLU A 209 -28.15 21.63 1.48
CA GLU A 209 -28.28 22.74 2.44
C GLU A 209 -28.52 22.20 3.84
N ILE A 210 -27.94 22.87 4.84
CA ILE A 210 -28.18 22.54 6.24
C ILE A 210 -29.43 23.30 6.70
N PRO A 211 -30.53 22.61 7.04
CA PRO A 211 -31.76 23.28 7.47
C PRO A 211 -31.51 24.19 8.67
N GLY A 212 -31.98 25.44 8.59
CA GLY A 212 -31.82 26.44 9.64
C GLY A 212 -30.47 27.16 9.69
N GLN A 213 -29.55 26.89 8.76
CA GLN A 213 -28.25 27.56 8.68
C GLN A 213 -28.00 28.11 7.26
N PRO A 214 -28.43 29.35 6.96
CA PRO A 214 -28.21 29.97 5.65
C PRO A 214 -26.72 30.06 5.30
N GLY A 215 -26.36 29.66 4.09
CA GLY A 215 -24.97 29.64 3.61
C GLY A 215 -24.12 28.48 4.14
N ALA A 216 -24.70 27.54 4.89
CA ALA A 216 -24.03 26.33 5.34
C ALA A 216 -24.51 25.11 4.54
N TYR A 217 -23.56 24.32 4.03
CA TYR A 217 -23.82 23.18 3.17
C TYR A 217 -23.09 21.93 3.68
N ASN A 218 -23.70 20.77 3.48
CA ASN A 218 -23.10 19.46 3.68
C ASN A 218 -22.72 18.86 2.31
N ALA A 219 -21.47 18.44 2.14
CA ALA A 219 -21.00 17.80 0.93
C ALA A 219 -20.79 16.30 1.16
N VAL A 220 -21.41 15.46 0.34
CA VAL A 220 -21.24 14.00 0.36
C VAL A 220 -20.45 13.60 -0.88
N ALA A 221 -19.21 13.14 -0.66
CA ALA A 221 -18.33 12.66 -1.72
C ALA A 221 -18.32 11.12 -1.76
N MET A 222 -18.78 10.56 -2.88
CA MET A 222 -18.70 9.13 -3.20
C MET A 222 -17.53 8.92 -4.16
N LEU A 223 -16.57 8.10 -3.74
CA LEU A 223 -15.28 7.94 -4.43
C LEU A 223 -15.06 6.46 -4.72
N ARG A 224 -14.90 6.09 -5.99
CA ARG A 224 -14.59 4.73 -6.42
C ARG A 224 -13.14 4.66 -6.88
N PRO A 225 -12.22 4.08 -6.09
CA PRO A 225 -10.83 3.96 -6.49
C PRO A 225 -10.63 2.83 -7.51
N TRP A 226 -9.46 2.80 -8.16
CA TRP A 226 -9.03 1.62 -8.91
C TRP A 226 -8.82 0.43 -7.96
N LEU A 227 -9.51 -0.68 -8.24
CA LEU A 227 -9.36 -1.90 -7.47
C LEU A 227 -8.00 -2.55 -7.76
N GLN A 228 -7.27 -2.86 -6.70
CA GLN A 228 -6.02 -3.61 -6.77
C GLN A 228 -6.32 -5.10 -6.63
N LEU A 229 -5.58 -5.95 -7.34
CA LEU A 229 -5.73 -7.40 -7.27
C LEU A 229 -5.35 -7.89 -5.87
N GLU A 230 -6.25 -8.66 -5.24
CA GLU A 230 -6.01 -9.24 -3.90
C GLU A 230 -5.71 -10.74 -3.95
N GLU A 231 -6.56 -11.49 -4.66
CA GLU A 231 -6.48 -12.94 -4.69
C GLU A 231 -6.96 -13.44 -6.06
N LEU A 232 -6.33 -14.51 -6.54
CA LEU A 232 -6.74 -15.23 -7.74
C LEU A 232 -6.78 -16.73 -7.43
N THR A 233 -7.99 -17.29 -7.29
CA THR A 233 -8.16 -18.74 -7.20
C THR A 233 -8.22 -19.33 -8.61
N THR A 234 -7.30 -20.23 -8.95
CA THR A 234 -7.26 -20.88 -10.27
C THR A 234 -7.69 -22.34 -10.16
N SER A 235 -8.45 -22.81 -11.16
CA SER A 235 -8.75 -24.23 -11.33
C SER A 235 -8.29 -24.67 -12.72
N LEU A 236 -7.30 -25.56 -12.80
CA LEU A 236 -6.83 -26.11 -14.05
C LEU A 236 -7.61 -27.39 -14.39
N ARG A 237 -8.16 -27.46 -15.60
CA ARG A 237 -8.86 -28.65 -16.10
C ARG A 237 -8.28 -29.06 -17.44
N MET A 238 -7.74 -30.27 -17.51
CA MET A 238 -7.34 -30.89 -18.77
C MET A 238 -8.58 -31.45 -19.46
N VAL A 239 -8.87 -30.96 -20.66
CA VAL A 239 -10.03 -31.39 -21.46
C VAL A 239 -9.59 -31.78 -22.87
N ALA A 240 -10.15 -32.88 -23.39
CA ALA A 240 -9.85 -33.34 -24.75
C ALA A 240 -10.42 -32.41 -25.84
N LYS A 241 -11.46 -31.63 -25.51
CA LYS A 241 -12.02 -30.56 -26.33
C LYS A 241 -12.45 -29.43 -25.41
N LEU A 242 -12.08 -28.20 -25.75
CA LEU A 242 -12.51 -27.03 -24.98
C LEU A 242 -14.05 -26.95 -25.01
N PRO A 243 -14.72 -26.84 -23.85
CA PRO A 243 -16.15 -26.63 -23.81
C PRO A 243 -16.47 -25.31 -24.51
N GLN A 244 -17.42 -25.32 -25.45
CA GLN A 244 -17.98 -24.07 -25.98
C GLN A 244 -18.81 -23.42 -24.87
N LYS A 245 -18.73 -22.08 -24.74
CA LYS A 245 -19.59 -21.33 -23.82
C LYS A 245 -21.05 -21.72 -24.07
N ALA A 246 -21.73 -22.19 -23.04
CA ALA A 246 -23.19 -22.33 -23.02
C ALA A 246 -23.84 -20.94 -23.02
#